data_AF-A0A915K450-F1
#
_entry.id   AF-A0A915K450-F1
#
_cell.length_a   1.000
_cell.length_b   1.000
_cell.length_c   1.000
_cell.angle_alpha   90.00
_cell.angle_beta   90.00
_cell.angle_gamma   90.00
#
_symmetry.space_group_name_H-M   'P 1'
#
loop_
_entity.id
_entity.type
_entity.pdbx_description
1 polymer ?
#
loop_
_entity_poly.entity_id
_entity_poly.type
_entity_poly.pdbx_seq_one_letter_code
_entity_poly.pdbx_strand_id
1 'polypeptide(L)'
;MARACLGKGFLAPFNNIRTQKAFRYVILLPEIPSCNSTNNELLRFVEADELPPYKKGIPFGDAIEGTAKLALEFEHSFAEHCVRMNDVHLSKTFSTVVEPLCKDQARLSYAWCTLRHLYSITQFKTQESAVKAETRLAEIQRVVSRCLASQYNNGPFGRAIKEVAADEQFLNFWQTRLCDVYLAEARLNGTGLDPASNRKLNLARSKLEKDMNAYSANVARTAVECTHYVRNASCLEDAPTSLLYEWAIDPNLYKKGPYMVTLSHKSYNAFMKYCRDRLLRYKHFVFWNNRAAFREKSVYYNNSLIVDDIRIGRISTSN
;
A
#
# COMPACT_ATOMS: atom_id res chain seq x y z
N MET A 1 45.67 20.68 2.11
CA MET A 1 46.72 21.46 1.41
C MET A 1 46.60 21.18 -0.07
N ALA A 2 46.49 22.24 -0.86
CA ALA A 2 46.23 22.23 -2.29
C ALA A 2 47.45 21.79 -3.11
N ARG A 3 47.21 21.19 -4.29
CA ARG A 3 47.92 21.55 -5.53
C ARG A 3 47.15 21.07 -6.75
N ALA A 4 46.69 22.05 -7.52
CA ALA A 4 46.16 21.92 -8.87
C ALA A 4 47.32 21.93 -9.87
N CYS A 5 47.20 21.14 -10.95
CA CYS A 5 47.94 21.35 -12.20
C CYS A 5 46.99 21.12 -13.38
N LEU A 6 46.56 22.21 -13.99
CA LEU A 6 45.98 22.29 -15.34
C LEU A 6 47.14 22.41 -16.34
N GLY A 7 47.05 21.72 -17.49
CA GLY A 7 48.09 21.81 -18.53
C GLY A 7 47.76 21.08 -19.84
N LYS A 8 46.89 21.72 -20.63
CA LYS A 8 46.72 21.73 -22.10
C LYS A 8 47.40 20.65 -22.99
N GLY A 9 46.56 19.97 -23.77
CA GLY A 9 46.58 20.08 -25.25
C GLY A 9 47.47 19.10 -26.03
N PHE A 10 46.89 17.97 -26.46
CA PHE A 10 47.29 17.28 -27.69
C PHE A 10 46.03 16.82 -28.42
N LEU A 11 45.80 17.40 -29.61
CA LEU A 11 44.79 16.96 -30.57
C LEU A 11 45.32 15.69 -31.27
N ALA A 12 44.70 14.55 -31.00
CA ALA A 12 44.88 13.32 -31.76
C ALA A 12 43.58 12.97 -32.51
N PRO A 13 43.67 12.39 -33.72
CA PRO A 13 42.61 12.43 -34.71
C PRO A 13 41.43 11.52 -34.37
N PHE A 14 40.26 11.91 -34.88
CA PHE A 14 39.01 11.16 -34.83
C PHE A 14 39.20 9.75 -35.41
N ASN A 15 39.48 8.78 -34.54
CA ASN A 15 39.27 7.37 -34.84
C ASN A 15 37.88 6.96 -34.37
N ASN A 16 37.12 6.35 -35.28
CA ASN A 16 35.80 5.76 -35.06
C ASN A 16 35.81 4.73 -33.93
N ILE A 17 35.67 5.20 -32.69
CA ILE A 17 35.32 4.35 -31.56
C ILE A 17 33.81 4.17 -31.63
N ARG A 18 33.36 3.00 -32.09
CA ARG A 18 32.02 2.48 -31.79
C ARG A 18 31.83 2.59 -30.27
N THR A 19 31.14 3.63 -29.83
CA THR A 19 30.72 3.76 -28.44
C THR A 19 29.67 2.69 -28.19
N GLN A 20 30.11 1.53 -27.72
CA GLN A 20 29.23 0.68 -26.94
C GLN A 20 28.72 1.56 -25.79
N LYS A 21 27.45 1.96 -25.85
CA LYS A 21 26.77 2.61 -24.72
C LYS A 21 26.85 1.63 -23.56
N ALA A 22 27.84 1.80 -22.69
CA ALA A 22 27.86 1.14 -21.41
C ALA A 22 26.65 1.68 -20.63
N PHE A 23 25.57 0.89 -20.58
CA PHE A 23 24.44 1.18 -19.72
C PHE A 23 24.94 1.15 -18.28
N ARG A 24 25.15 2.33 -17.70
CA ARG A 24 25.41 2.47 -16.27
C ARG A 24 24.07 2.29 -15.57
N TYR A 25 23.86 1.13 -14.96
CA TYR A 25 22.70 0.92 -14.11
C TYR A 25 22.95 1.62 -12.78
N VAL A 26 22.12 2.61 -12.46
CA VAL A 26 22.04 3.16 -11.10
C VAL A 26 21.03 2.30 -10.35
N ILE A 27 21.53 1.46 -9.45
CA ILE A 27 20.67 0.70 -8.54
C ILE A 27 20.37 1.65 -7.38
N LEU A 28 19.15 2.20 -7.37
CA LEU A 28 18.63 2.90 -6.21
C LEU A 28 18.21 1.83 -5.20
N LEU A 29 18.98 1.71 -4.12
CA LEU A 29 18.57 0.88 -2.99
C LEU A 29 17.36 1.54 -2.30
N PRO A 30 16.42 0.74 -1.77
CA PRO A 30 15.35 1.29 -0.96
C PRO A 30 15.92 2.05 0.23
N GLU A 31 15.37 3.24 0.50
CA GLU A 31 15.74 4.02 1.69
C GLU A 31 15.32 3.25 2.93
N ILE A 32 16.28 2.86 3.77
CA ILE A 32 16.02 2.20 5.04
C ILE A 32 15.69 3.30 6.05
N PRO A 33 14.50 3.29 6.68
CA PRO A 33 14.17 4.27 7.70
C PRO A 33 15.18 4.21 8.85
N SER A 34 15.70 5.36 9.30
CA SER A 34 16.71 5.46 10.37
C SER A 34 16.16 5.14 11.77
N CYS A 35 14.88 4.82 11.87
CA CYS A 35 14.20 4.51 13.12
C CYS A 35 14.80 3.28 13.83
N ASN A 36 14.88 3.33 15.15
CA ASN A 36 15.41 2.28 16.02
C ASN A 36 14.49 2.13 17.25
N SER A 37 14.67 1.06 18.04
CA SER A 37 13.82 0.80 19.22
C SER A 37 13.91 1.88 20.29
N THR A 38 14.92 2.76 20.25
CA THR A 38 15.02 3.90 21.15
C THR A 38 14.22 5.12 20.67
N ASN A 39 14.15 5.35 19.36
CA ASN A 39 13.51 6.50 18.72
C ASN A 39 12.05 6.23 18.30
N ASN A 40 11.67 4.98 18.06
CA ASN A 40 10.34 4.63 17.60
C ASN A 40 9.69 3.59 18.51
N GLU A 41 8.61 3.99 19.17
CA GLU A 41 7.91 3.16 20.14
C GLU A 41 7.19 1.95 19.49
N LEU A 42 6.84 2.02 18.20
CA LEU A 42 6.25 0.86 17.50
C LEU A 42 7.23 -0.29 17.30
N LEU A 43 8.54 0.00 17.31
CA LEU A 43 9.57 -1.03 17.22
C LEU A 43 9.77 -1.77 18.54
N ARG A 44 9.25 -1.25 19.66
CA ARG A 44 9.15 -1.99 20.91
C ARG A 44 7.89 -2.84 20.82
N PHE A 45 8.06 -4.09 20.40
CA PHE A 45 6.96 -5.06 20.42
C PHE A 45 6.48 -5.20 21.86
N VAL A 46 5.20 -4.93 22.07
CA VAL A 46 4.55 -4.97 23.37
C VAL A 46 4.00 -6.38 23.59
N GLU A 47 4.21 -6.96 24.76
CA GLU A 47 3.71 -8.32 25.07
C GLU A 47 2.17 -8.36 25.18
N ALA A 48 1.61 -9.56 25.16
CA ALA A 48 0.20 -9.84 24.83
C ALA A 48 -0.87 -9.10 25.67
N ASP A 49 -0.54 -8.63 26.88
CA ASP A 49 -1.49 -7.99 27.80
C ASP A 49 -1.43 -6.46 27.81
N GLU A 50 -0.52 -5.86 27.03
CA GLU A 50 -0.33 -4.42 26.99
C GLU A 50 -0.86 -3.82 25.67
N LEU A 51 -1.59 -2.71 25.78
CA LEU A 51 -2.05 -1.96 24.62
C LEU A 51 -0.89 -1.22 23.95
N PRO A 52 -0.97 -0.92 22.64
CA PRO A 52 -0.02 -0.03 22.01
C PRO A 52 0.11 1.29 22.79
N PRO A 53 1.30 1.94 22.78
CA PRO A 53 1.61 3.07 23.65
C PRO A 53 0.91 4.38 23.23
N TYR A 54 -0.38 4.33 22.93
CA TYR A 54 -1.24 5.46 22.57
C TYR A 54 -1.17 6.61 23.59
N LYS A 55 -0.96 6.30 24.88
CA LYS A 55 -0.85 7.29 25.96
C LYS A 55 0.35 8.24 25.80
N LYS A 56 1.45 7.75 25.22
CA LYS A 56 2.66 8.56 25.02
C LYS A 56 2.57 9.45 23.78
N GLY A 57 1.62 9.15 22.90
CA GLY A 57 1.43 9.83 21.62
C GLY A 57 2.47 9.35 20.61
N ILE A 58 2.02 8.57 19.62
CA ILE A 58 2.87 8.10 18.53
C ILE A 58 2.63 9.03 17.34
N PRO A 59 3.63 9.81 16.89
CA PRO A 59 3.48 10.63 15.70
C PRO A 59 3.17 9.75 14.48
N PHE A 60 2.24 10.20 13.64
CA PHE A 60 1.83 9.42 12.47
C PHE A 60 2.98 9.16 11.48
N GLY A 61 3.91 10.11 11.34
CA GLY A 61 5.11 9.95 10.51
C GLY A 61 6.02 8.83 11.03
N ASP A 62 6.32 8.83 12.32
CA ASP A 62 7.12 7.79 12.96
C ASP A 62 6.43 6.43 12.86
N ALA A 63 5.10 6.39 12.98
CA ALA A 63 4.33 5.16 12.84
C ALA A 63 4.49 4.52 11.44
N ILE A 64 4.48 5.36 10.40
CA ILE A 64 4.74 4.97 9.01
C ILE A 64 6.16 4.41 8.88
N GLU A 65 7.17 5.16 9.32
CA GLU A 65 8.57 4.75 9.21
C GLU A 65 8.88 3.45 9.94
N GLY A 66 8.35 3.30 11.16
CA GLY A 66 8.51 2.07 11.96
C GLY A 66 7.86 0.86 11.30
N THR A 67 6.66 1.03 10.75
CA THR A 67 5.97 -0.05 10.02
C THR A 67 6.72 -0.43 8.74
N ALA A 68 7.23 0.56 7.99
CA ALA A 68 8.02 0.32 6.79
C ALA A 68 9.32 -0.44 7.12
N LYS A 69 9.98 -0.09 8.23
CA LYS A 69 11.18 -0.80 8.69
C LYS A 69 10.87 -2.25 9.07
N LEU A 70 9.82 -2.50 9.85
CA LEU A 70 9.42 -3.85 10.22
C LEU A 70 9.04 -4.70 9.00
N ALA A 71 8.48 -4.08 7.95
CA ALA A 71 8.19 -4.77 6.70
C ALA A 71 9.48 -5.23 5.98
N LEU A 72 10.53 -4.40 5.97
CA LEU A 72 11.85 -4.75 5.43
C LEU A 72 12.54 -5.84 6.28
N GLU A 73 12.49 -5.72 7.61
CA GLU A 73 13.03 -6.72 8.52
C GLU A 73 12.33 -8.08 8.35
N PHE A 74 11.01 -8.07 8.17
CA PHE A 74 10.24 -9.28 7.86
C PHE A 74 10.64 -9.89 6.52
N GLU A 75 10.71 -9.10 5.43
CA GLU A 75 11.13 -9.60 4.10
C GLU A 75 12.54 -10.23 4.17
N HIS A 76 13.46 -9.58 4.90
CA HIS A 76 14.81 -10.09 5.09
C HIS A 76 14.84 -11.39 5.90
N SER A 77 14.23 -11.40 7.09
CA SER A 77 14.15 -12.59 7.96
C SER A 77 13.49 -13.77 7.25
N PHE A 78 12.40 -13.50 6.51
CA PHE A 78 11.71 -14.53 5.74
C PHE A 78 12.58 -15.08 4.60
N ALA A 79 13.32 -14.24 3.89
CA ALA A 79 14.25 -14.68 2.85
C ALA A 79 15.35 -15.58 3.43
N GLU A 80 15.98 -15.19 4.54
CA GLU A 80 16.99 -16.02 5.23
C GLU A 80 16.39 -17.34 5.71
N HIS A 81 15.18 -17.28 6.27
CA HIS A 81 14.45 -18.47 6.69
C HIS A 81 14.20 -19.43 5.51
N CYS A 82 13.79 -18.93 4.35
CA CYS A 82 13.62 -19.73 3.14
C CYS A 82 14.92 -20.38 2.65
N VAL A 83 16.05 -19.69 2.77
CA VAL A 83 17.37 -20.25 2.43
C VAL A 83 17.70 -21.41 3.38
N ARG A 84 17.50 -21.25 4.69
CA ARG A 84 17.69 -22.32 5.68
C ARG A 84 16.82 -23.54 5.41
N MET A 85 15.60 -23.35 4.90
CA MET A 85 14.69 -24.46 4.56
C MET A 85 15.14 -25.32 3.37
N ASN A 86 16.13 -24.87 2.60
CA ASN A 86 16.75 -25.71 1.56
C ASN A 86 17.90 -26.59 2.11
N ASP A 87 18.33 -26.40 3.35
CA ASP A 87 19.32 -27.27 3.98
C ASP A 87 18.70 -28.65 4.26
N VAL A 88 19.32 -29.69 3.72
CA VAL A 88 18.88 -31.09 3.86
C VAL A 88 19.12 -31.60 5.28
N HIS A 89 20.08 -31.02 6.00
CA HIS A 89 20.45 -31.46 7.36
C HIS A 89 19.59 -30.81 8.46
N LEU A 90 18.77 -29.81 8.11
CA LEU A 90 17.88 -29.17 9.07
C LEU A 90 16.65 -30.04 9.30
N SER A 91 16.42 -30.44 10.55
CA SER A 91 15.16 -31.09 10.95
C SER A 91 14.01 -30.09 10.84
N LYS A 92 13.05 -30.39 9.97
CA LYS A 92 11.86 -29.57 9.72
C LYS A 92 10.76 -29.99 10.69
N THR A 93 10.62 -29.24 11.76
CA THR A 93 9.55 -29.39 12.76
C THR A 93 8.71 -28.12 12.79
N PHE A 94 7.54 -28.17 13.42
CA PHE A 94 6.70 -26.98 13.55
C PHE A 94 7.45 -25.79 14.18
N SER A 95 8.25 -26.05 15.21
CA SER A 95 9.01 -25.01 15.92
C SER A 95 10.19 -24.46 15.12
N THR A 96 10.75 -25.22 14.17
CA THR A 96 11.83 -24.71 13.31
C THR A 96 11.32 -24.02 12.05
N VAL A 97 10.14 -24.40 11.55
CA VAL A 97 9.56 -23.88 10.30
C VAL A 97 8.56 -22.75 10.54
N VAL A 98 7.56 -22.96 11.41
CA VAL A 98 6.40 -22.05 11.50
C VAL A 98 6.57 -21.00 12.59
N GLU A 99 7.03 -21.39 13.78
CA GLU A 99 7.14 -20.48 14.93
C GLU A 99 8.01 -19.23 14.70
N PRO A 100 9.21 -19.31 14.05
CA PRO A 100 10.04 -18.13 13.82
C PRO A 100 9.30 -17.11 12.95
N LEU A 101 8.59 -17.58 11.93
CA LEU A 101 7.82 -16.73 11.03
C LEU A 101 6.63 -16.09 11.74
N CYS A 102 5.91 -16.85 12.56
CA CYS A 102 4.78 -16.31 13.32
C CYS A 102 5.20 -15.16 14.25
N LYS A 103 6.39 -15.23 14.87
CA LYS A 103 6.92 -14.15 15.71
C LYS A 103 7.16 -12.87 14.92
N ASP A 104 7.79 -12.98 13.75
CA ASP A 104 8.06 -11.81 12.89
C ASP A 104 6.77 -11.25 12.29
N GLN A 105 5.85 -12.12 11.86
CA GLN A 105 4.53 -11.74 11.38
C GLN A 105 3.71 -11.01 12.45
N ALA A 106 3.76 -11.47 13.71
CA ALA A 106 3.07 -10.82 14.82
C ALA A 106 3.57 -9.38 15.03
N ARG A 107 4.89 -9.16 14.96
CA ARG A 107 5.50 -7.83 15.07
C ARG A 107 5.04 -6.89 13.96
N LEU A 108 5.10 -7.34 12.71
CA LEU A 108 4.66 -6.55 11.57
C LEU A 108 3.15 -6.26 11.64
N SER A 109 2.35 -7.25 11.99
CA SER A 109 0.89 -7.12 12.12
C SER A 109 0.50 -6.15 13.22
N TYR A 110 1.20 -6.20 14.36
CA TYR A 110 1.01 -5.27 15.47
C TYR A 110 1.26 -3.81 15.04
N ALA A 111 2.38 -3.54 14.39
CA ALA A 111 2.70 -2.19 13.91
C ALA A 111 1.70 -1.71 12.85
N TRP A 112 1.35 -2.58 11.89
CA TRP A 112 0.37 -2.28 10.85
C TRP A 112 -1.02 -1.96 11.41
N CYS A 113 -1.53 -2.79 12.32
CA CYS A 113 -2.82 -2.56 12.98
C CYS A 113 -2.80 -1.26 13.80
N THR A 114 -1.69 -0.98 14.50
CA THR A 114 -1.52 0.26 15.27
C THR A 114 -1.53 1.49 14.36
N LEU A 115 -0.80 1.45 13.24
CA LEU A 115 -0.78 2.53 12.25
C LEU A 115 -2.17 2.79 11.65
N ARG A 116 -2.89 1.72 11.26
CA ARG A 116 -4.27 1.85 10.73
C ARG A 116 -5.20 2.47 11.76
N HIS A 117 -5.10 2.05 13.02
CA HIS A 117 -5.89 2.63 14.09
C HIS A 117 -5.55 4.12 14.29
N LEU A 118 -4.26 4.47 14.37
CA LEU A 118 -3.81 5.87 14.45
C LEU A 118 -4.37 6.71 13.31
N TYR A 119 -4.31 6.22 12.07
CA TYR A 119 -4.91 6.92 10.93
C TYR A 119 -6.40 7.19 11.12
N SER A 120 -7.16 6.19 11.61
CA SER A 120 -8.61 6.31 11.76
C SER A 120 -9.06 7.34 12.80
N ILE A 121 -8.22 7.62 13.80
CA ILE A 121 -8.51 8.58 14.87
C ILE A 121 -7.79 9.93 14.67
N THR A 122 -6.82 10.01 13.75
CA THR A 122 -6.03 11.22 13.54
C THR A 122 -6.88 12.29 12.86
N GLN A 123 -6.97 13.46 13.51
CA GLN A 123 -7.56 14.65 12.90
C GLN A 123 -6.49 15.46 12.18
N PHE A 124 -6.55 15.46 10.84
CA PHE A 124 -5.65 16.25 10.01
C PHE A 124 -6.10 17.70 9.98
N LYS A 125 -5.15 18.63 10.23
CA LYS A 125 -5.43 20.08 10.29
C LYS A 125 -5.77 20.68 8.93
N THR A 126 -5.26 20.09 7.85
CA THR A 126 -5.48 20.57 6.47
C THR A 126 -5.84 19.43 5.55
N GLN A 127 -6.63 19.72 4.52
CA GLN A 127 -6.99 18.76 3.48
C GLN A 127 -5.75 18.17 2.78
N GLU A 128 -4.73 19.00 2.54
CA GLU A 128 -3.46 18.56 1.95
C GLU A 128 -2.75 17.50 2.81
N SER A 129 -2.68 17.74 4.13
CA SER A 129 -2.07 16.79 5.06
C SER A 129 -2.83 15.47 5.13
N ALA A 130 -4.17 15.51 5.05
CA ALA A 130 -5.01 14.32 5.01
C ALA A 130 -4.76 13.47 3.75
N VAL A 131 -4.72 14.12 2.58
CA VAL A 131 -4.47 13.44 1.29
C VAL A 131 -3.05 12.85 1.26
N LYS A 132 -2.06 13.57 1.77
CA LYS A 132 -0.67 13.07 1.87
C LYS A 132 -0.59 11.85 2.79
N ALA A 133 -1.28 11.88 3.93
CA ALA A 133 -1.33 10.76 4.87
C ALA A 133 -2.01 9.53 4.27
N GLU A 134 -3.14 9.71 3.58
CA GLU A 134 -3.85 8.62 2.88
C GLU A 134 -2.98 7.97 1.81
N THR A 135 -2.28 8.79 1.01
CA THR A 135 -1.36 8.29 -0.03
C THR A 135 -0.23 7.45 0.58
N ARG A 136 0.42 7.95 1.65
CA ARG A 136 1.49 7.20 2.35
C ARG A 136 0.97 5.92 2.99
N LEU A 137 -0.22 5.94 3.57
CA LEU A 137 -0.85 4.75 4.14
C LEU A 137 -1.10 3.69 3.07
N ALA A 138 -1.60 4.09 1.89
CA ALA A 138 -1.82 3.19 0.77
C ALA A 138 -0.51 2.58 0.22
N GLU A 139 0.58 3.35 0.19
CA GLU A 139 1.92 2.85 -0.17
C GLU A 139 2.37 1.77 0.82
N ILE A 140 2.33 2.04 2.13
CA ILE A 140 2.70 1.07 3.16
C ILE A 140 1.79 -0.14 3.14
N GLN A 141 0.47 0.04 2.97
CA GLN A 141 -0.48 -1.06 2.88
C GLN A 141 -0.08 -2.08 1.81
N ARG A 142 0.32 -1.59 0.62
CA ARG A 142 0.76 -2.46 -0.48
C ARG A 142 2.02 -3.23 -0.10
N VAL A 143 3.00 -2.56 0.51
CA VAL A 143 4.24 -3.18 1.00
C VAL A 143 3.91 -4.27 2.01
N VAL A 144 3.22 -3.94 3.11
CA VAL A 144 2.87 -4.90 4.17
C VAL A 144 2.07 -6.07 3.63
N SER A 145 1.07 -5.82 2.77
CA SER A 145 0.25 -6.89 2.18
C SER A 145 1.09 -7.84 1.33
N ARG A 146 2.03 -7.30 0.54
CA ARG A 146 2.98 -8.10 -0.25
C ARG A 146 3.91 -8.91 0.65
N CYS A 147 4.49 -8.30 1.69
CA CYS A 147 5.35 -8.97 2.67
C CYS A 147 4.62 -10.19 3.25
N LEU A 148 3.42 -9.98 3.81
CA LEU A 148 2.63 -11.03 4.44
C LEU A 148 2.13 -12.08 3.45
N ALA A 149 1.89 -11.73 2.18
CA ALA A 149 1.48 -12.68 1.15
C ALA A 149 2.66 -13.47 0.55
N SER A 150 3.90 -13.00 0.72
CA SER A 150 5.09 -13.62 0.13
C SER A 150 5.30 -15.06 0.61
N GLN A 151 4.91 -15.37 1.85
CA GLN A 151 5.02 -16.71 2.43
C GLN A 151 4.28 -17.78 1.65
N TYR A 152 3.13 -17.43 1.05
CA TYR A 152 2.30 -18.38 0.31
C TYR A 152 2.79 -18.64 -1.12
N ASN A 153 3.71 -17.81 -1.62
CA ASN A 153 4.27 -17.92 -2.96
C ASN A 153 5.69 -18.54 -2.97
N ASN A 154 6.24 -18.86 -1.80
CA ASN A 154 7.60 -19.37 -1.68
C ASN A 154 7.65 -20.90 -1.75
N GLY A 155 8.31 -21.44 -2.78
CA GLY A 155 8.44 -22.89 -3.00
C GLY A 155 9.13 -23.65 -1.86
N PRO A 156 10.34 -23.25 -1.41
CA PRO A 156 11.01 -23.86 -0.26
C PRO A 156 10.16 -23.92 1.00
N PHE A 157 9.55 -22.81 1.39
CA PHE A 157 8.70 -22.75 2.58
C PHE A 157 7.46 -23.64 2.44
N GLY A 158 6.79 -23.60 1.28
CA GLY A 158 5.64 -24.47 1.00
C GLY A 158 5.96 -25.96 1.02
N ARG A 159 7.20 -26.37 0.64
CA ARG A 159 7.67 -27.76 0.81
C ARG A 159 7.91 -28.10 2.27
N ALA A 160 8.57 -27.22 3.03
CA ALA A 160 8.82 -27.43 4.45
C ALA A 160 7.50 -27.60 5.24
N ILE A 161 6.47 -26.82 4.94
CA ILE A 161 5.15 -26.98 5.57
C ILE A 161 4.51 -28.32 5.21
N LYS A 162 4.65 -28.80 3.96
CA LYS A 162 4.13 -30.11 3.56
C LYS A 162 4.81 -31.25 4.33
N GLU A 163 6.11 -31.14 4.57
CA GLU A 163 6.87 -32.12 5.36
C GLU A 163 6.42 -32.10 6.82
N VAL A 164 6.31 -30.91 7.43
CA VAL A 164 5.79 -30.77 8.80
C VAL A 164 4.36 -31.31 8.94
N ALA A 165 3.50 -31.05 7.94
CA ALA A 165 2.12 -31.51 7.95
C ALA A 165 1.98 -33.03 7.75
N ALA A 166 2.98 -33.71 7.19
CA ALA A 166 2.97 -35.16 7.04
C ALA A 166 3.18 -35.88 8.40
N ASP A 167 3.86 -35.22 9.33
CA ASP A 167 4.18 -35.73 10.66
C ASP A 167 3.09 -35.34 11.69
N GLU A 168 1.82 -35.69 11.40
CA GLU A 168 0.65 -35.31 12.20
C GLU A 168 0.75 -35.70 13.69
N GLN A 169 1.51 -36.77 14.01
CA GLN A 169 1.70 -37.25 15.38
C GLN A 169 2.39 -36.23 16.31
N PHE A 170 3.16 -35.30 15.74
CA PHE A 170 3.89 -34.27 16.49
C PHE A 170 3.18 -32.91 16.50
N LEU A 171 1.96 -32.83 15.94
CA LEU A 171 1.18 -31.61 15.86
C LEU A 171 -0.03 -31.65 16.79
N ASN A 172 -0.27 -30.56 17.50
CA ASN A 172 -1.54 -30.35 18.17
C ASN A 172 -2.61 -29.84 17.18
N PHE A 173 -3.88 -29.88 17.60
CA PHE A 173 -5.02 -29.45 16.77
C PHE A 173 -4.84 -28.08 16.10
N TRP A 174 -4.33 -27.08 16.84
CA TRP A 174 -4.14 -25.72 16.32
C TRP A 174 -2.97 -25.63 15.35
N GLN A 175 -1.90 -26.39 15.60
CA GLN A 175 -0.76 -26.49 14.70
C GLN A 175 -1.15 -27.15 13.38
N THR A 176 -1.89 -28.26 13.42
CA THR A 176 -2.45 -28.92 12.23
C THR A 176 -3.32 -27.95 11.44
N ARG A 177 -4.25 -27.27 12.13
CA ARG A 177 -5.13 -26.30 11.47
C ARG A 177 -4.36 -25.16 10.81
N LEU A 178 -3.30 -24.67 11.44
CA LEU A 178 -2.46 -23.62 10.88
C LEU A 178 -1.69 -24.12 9.65
N CYS A 179 -1.14 -25.33 9.69
CA CYS A 179 -0.53 -25.98 8.53
C CYS A 179 -1.52 -26.12 7.37
N ASP A 180 -2.77 -26.52 7.63
CA ASP A 180 -3.82 -26.60 6.61
C ASP A 180 -4.09 -25.25 5.94
N VAL A 181 -4.16 -24.17 6.73
CA VAL A 181 -4.33 -22.81 6.21
C VAL A 181 -3.17 -22.44 5.30
N TYR A 182 -1.93 -22.67 5.73
CA TYR A 182 -0.76 -22.40 4.89
C TYR A 182 -0.76 -23.19 3.58
N LEU A 183 -1.12 -24.48 3.62
CA LEU A 183 -1.18 -25.33 2.43
C LEU A 183 -2.31 -24.91 1.49
N ALA A 184 -3.47 -24.54 2.03
CA ALA A 184 -4.60 -24.02 1.25
C ALA A 184 -4.24 -22.70 0.58
N GLU A 185 -3.66 -21.76 1.31
CA GLU A 185 -3.21 -20.47 0.77
C GLU A 185 -2.11 -20.67 -0.28
N ALA A 186 -1.13 -21.56 -0.04
CA ALA A 186 -0.10 -21.86 -1.01
C ALA A 186 -0.69 -22.43 -2.32
N ARG A 187 -1.70 -23.31 -2.23
CA ARG A 187 -2.42 -23.84 -3.40
C ARG A 187 -3.19 -22.74 -4.15
N LEU A 188 -3.91 -21.87 -3.45
CA LEU A 188 -4.59 -20.70 -4.05
C LEU A 188 -3.58 -19.74 -4.70
N ASN A 189 -2.36 -19.70 -4.18
CA ASN A 189 -1.25 -18.94 -4.74
C ASN A 189 -0.57 -19.62 -5.94
N GLY A 190 -1.00 -20.82 -6.36
CA GLY A 190 -0.48 -21.53 -7.53
C GLY A 190 0.63 -22.53 -7.22
N THR A 191 0.89 -22.82 -5.95
CA THR A 191 1.86 -23.84 -5.54
C THR A 191 1.38 -25.23 -5.96
N GLY A 192 2.14 -25.87 -6.86
CA GLY A 192 1.81 -27.18 -7.42
C GLY A 192 1.36 -27.15 -8.89
N LEU A 193 1.23 -25.97 -9.49
CA LEU A 193 1.04 -25.83 -10.93
C LEU A 193 2.32 -26.19 -11.69
N ASP A 194 2.16 -26.66 -12.93
CA ASP A 194 3.28 -26.84 -13.84
C ASP A 194 3.96 -25.49 -14.17
N PRO A 195 5.24 -25.47 -14.58
CA PRO A 195 5.96 -24.23 -14.84
C PRO A 195 5.30 -23.31 -15.88
N ALA A 196 4.60 -23.87 -16.88
CA ALA A 196 3.94 -23.09 -17.91
C ALA A 196 2.66 -22.42 -17.38
N SER A 197 1.85 -23.14 -16.62
CA SER A 197 0.64 -22.62 -15.97
C SER A 197 0.99 -21.60 -14.89
N ASN A 198 2.03 -21.85 -14.08
CA ASN A 198 2.52 -20.88 -13.10
C ASN A 198 2.99 -19.57 -13.78
N ARG A 199 3.69 -19.66 -14.92
CA ARG A 199 4.06 -18.48 -15.70
C ARG A 199 2.84 -17.71 -16.20
N LYS A 200 1.82 -18.39 -16.71
CA LYS A 200 0.56 -17.76 -17.15
C LYS A 200 -0.15 -17.06 -15.99
N LEU A 201 -0.24 -17.73 -14.83
CA LEU A 201 -0.85 -17.19 -13.62
C LEU A 201 -0.13 -15.90 -13.16
N ASN A 202 1.20 -15.91 -13.12
CA ASN A 202 1.98 -14.74 -12.71
C ASN A 202 1.84 -13.56 -13.69
N LEU A 203 1.80 -13.83 -15.00
CA LEU A 203 1.53 -12.80 -16.01
C LEU A 203 0.12 -12.20 -15.87
N ALA A 204 -0.90 -13.06 -15.67
CA ALA A 204 -2.27 -12.64 -15.46
C ALA A 204 -2.41 -11.79 -14.17
N ARG A 205 -1.79 -12.21 -13.07
CA ARG A 205 -1.74 -11.47 -11.81
C ARG A 205 -1.07 -10.11 -11.95
N SER A 206 0.08 -10.05 -12.61
CA SER A 206 0.80 -8.79 -12.84
C SER A 206 -0.02 -7.82 -13.68
N LYS A 207 -0.71 -8.31 -14.74
CA LYS A 207 -1.64 -7.50 -15.52
C LYS A 207 -2.81 -7.03 -14.64
N LEU A 208 -3.45 -7.92 -13.89
CA LEU A 208 -4.57 -7.61 -13.02
C LEU A 208 -4.21 -6.54 -11.97
N GLU A 209 -3.04 -6.65 -11.34
CA GLU A 209 -2.54 -5.67 -10.38
C GLU A 209 -2.34 -4.30 -11.04
N LYS A 210 -1.76 -4.28 -12.24
CA LYS A 210 -1.58 -3.04 -13.02
C LYS A 210 -2.94 -2.39 -13.34
N ASP A 211 -3.91 -3.17 -13.79
CA ASP A 211 -5.23 -2.69 -14.18
C ASP A 211 -6.02 -2.20 -12.95
N MET A 212 -5.95 -2.92 -11.82
CA MET A 212 -6.54 -2.48 -10.53
C MET A 212 -5.92 -1.18 -10.01
N ASN A 213 -4.60 -1.03 -10.14
CA ASN A 213 -3.90 0.20 -9.77
C ASN A 213 -4.28 1.36 -10.70
N ALA A 214 -4.37 1.13 -12.01
CA ALA A 214 -4.82 2.13 -12.98
C ALA A 214 -6.26 2.57 -12.72
N TYR A 215 -7.16 1.61 -12.47
CA TYR A 215 -8.55 1.87 -12.09
C TYR A 215 -8.62 2.82 -10.88
N SER A 216 -7.91 2.46 -9.80
CA SER A 216 -7.93 3.23 -8.55
C SER A 216 -7.33 4.63 -8.74
N ALA A 217 -6.23 4.74 -9.49
CA ALA A 217 -5.60 6.01 -9.81
C ALA A 217 -6.50 6.93 -10.63
N ASN A 218 -7.21 6.39 -11.62
CA ASN A 218 -8.15 7.15 -12.46
C ASN A 218 -9.33 7.70 -11.64
N VAL A 219 -9.88 6.90 -10.72
CA VAL A 219 -10.93 7.37 -9.78
C VAL A 219 -10.40 8.48 -8.88
N ALA A 220 -9.19 8.33 -8.32
CA ALA A 220 -8.58 9.35 -7.47
C ALA A 220 -8.33 10.66 -8.24
N ARG A 221 -7.76 10.60 -9.45
CA ARG A 221 -7.51 11.78 -10.29
C ARG A 221 -8.80 12.50 -10.67
N THR A 222 -9.82 11.78 -11.09
CA THR A 222 -11.12 12.39 -11.41
C THR A 222 -11.79 13.01 -10.19
N ALA A 223 -11.62 12.45 -9.00
CA ALA A 223 -12.11 13.06 -7.77
C ALA A 223 -11.41 14.38 -7.43
N VAL A 224 -10.12 14.51 -7.74
CA VAL A 224 -9.33 15.75 -7.56
C VAL A 224 -9.70 16.80 -8.60
N GLU A 225 -9.87 16.41 -9.87
CA GLU A 225 -10.20 17.36 -10.94
C GLU A 225 -11.63 17.88 -10.86
N CYS A 226 -12.56 17.08 -10.34
CA CYS A 226 -13.98 17.45 -10.22
C CYS A 226 -14.29 18.15 -8.89
N THR A 227 -13.50 19.15 -8.51
CA THR A 227 -13.81 20.02 -7.36
C THR A 227 -14.95 20.98 -7.70
N HIS A 228 -15.90 21.12 -6.77
CA HIS A 228 -17.05 22.00 -6.96
C HIS A 228 -16.89 23.28 -6.13
N TYR A 229 -16.76 24.40 -6.82
CA TYR A 229 -16.73 25.73 -6.20
C TYR A 229 -18.15 26.25 -5.94
N VAL A 230 -18.47 26.48 -4.68
CA VAL A 230 -19.76 27.02 -4.23
C VAL A 230 -19.55 28.44 -3.76
N ARG A 231 -20.07 29.41 -4.51
CA ARG A 231 -19.93 30.84 -4.22
C ARG A 231 -21.05 31.37 -3.33
N ASN A 232 -22.25 30.80 -3.43
CA ASN A 232 -23.40 31.24 -2.66
C ASN A 232 -23.42 30.55 -1.29
N ALA A 233 -23.14 31.27 -0.21
CA ALA A 233 -23.14 30.69 1.13
C ALA A 233 -24.53 30.33 1.66
N SER A 234 -25.61 30.95 1.14
CA SER A 234 -26.97 30.68 1.64
C SER A 234 -27.40 29.23 1.42
N CYS A 235 -26.80 28.54 0.45
CA CYS A 235 -27.13 27.14 0.19
C CYS A 235 -26.55 26.16 1.22
N LEU A 236 -25.64 26.59 2.10
CA LEU A 236 -24.98 25.75 3.12
C LEU A 236 -25.23 26.27 4.55
N GLU A 237 -26.29 27.05 4.77
CA GLU A 237 -26.58 27.65 6.09
C GLU A 237 -26.79 26.61 7.19
N ASP A 238 -27.33 25.43 6.85
CA ASP A 238 -27.55 24.32 7.80
C ASP A 238 -26.30 23.46 8.05
N ALA A 239 -25.20 23.73 7.35
CA ALA A 239 -24.00 22.94 7.50
C ALA A 239 -23.33 23.22 8.86
N PRO A 240 -22.85 22.19 9.57
CA PRO A 240 -22.08 22.38 10.78
C PRO A 240 -20.86 23.27 10.55
N THR A 241 -20.50 24.10 11.52
CA THR A 241 -19.36 25.03 11.41
C THR A 241 -18.05 24.32 11.10
N SER A 242 -17.82 23.14 11.68
CA SER A 242 -16.64 22.31 11.40
C SER A 242 -16.51 21.94 9.91
N LEU A 243 -17.64 21.65 9.26
CA LEU A 243 -17.69 21.31 7.84
C LEU A 243 -17.49 22.54 6.95
N LEU A 244 -18.04 23.68 7.36
CA LEU A 244 -17.81 24.96 6.68
C LEU A 244 -16.34 25.36 6.74
N TYR A 245 -15.67 25.16 7.87
CA TYR A 245 -14.22 25.37 8.00
C TYR A 245 -13.41 24.45 7.06
N GLU A 246 -13.82 23.18 6.92
CA GLU A 246 -13.15 22.20 6.05
C GLU A 246 -13.27 22.56 4.56
N TRP A 247 -14.41 23.12 4.15
CA TRP A 247 -14.65 23.50 2.74
C TRP A 247 -14.24 24.92 2.39
N ALA A 248 -14.06 25.81 3.36
CA ALA A 248 -13.73 27.20 3.09
C ALA A 248 -12.35 27.31 2.43
N ILE A 249 -12.27 28.10 1.35
CA ILE A 249 -10.98 28.39 0.71
C ILE A 249 -10.12 29.25 1.64
N ASP A 250 -10.76 30.23 2.31
CA ASP A 250 -10.14 31.03 3.37
C ASP A 250 -10.81 30.67 4.72
N PRO A 251 -10.05 30.09 5.67
CA PRO A 251 -10.56 29.74 7.00
C PRO A 251 -11.17 30.93 7.76
N ASN A 252 -10.74 32.16 7.50
CA ASN A 252 -11.28 33.35 8.15
C ASN A 252 -12.67 33.73 7.61
N LEU A 253 -13.01 33.27 6.40
CA LEU A 253 -14.27 33.55 5.72
C LEU A 253 -15.22 32.34 5.69
N TYR A 254 -15.03 31.36 6.58
CA TYR A 254 -15.81 30.11 6.60
C TYR A 254 -17.34 30.31 6.70
N LYS A 255 -17.83 31.42 7.26
CA LYS A 255 -19.28 31.73 7.29
C LYS A 255 -19.82 32.35 6.01
N LYS A 256 -18.96 32.95 5.18
CA LYS A 256 -19.34 33.71 3.98
C LYS A 256 -18.96 33.01 2.68
N GLY A 257 -18.09 31.99 2.73
CA GLY A 257 -17.51 31.36 1.55
C GLY A 257 -16.47 32.27 0.87
N PRO A 258 -16.03 31.91 -0.35
CA PRO A 258 -16.41 30.76 -1.17
C PRO A 258 -15.92 29.41 -0.62
N TYR A 259 -16.63 28.35 -0.98
CA TYR A 259 -16.32 26.98 -0.56
C TYR A 259 -15.81 26.15 -1.74
N MET A 260 -14.82 25.29 -1.48
CA MET A 260 -14.32 24.27 -2.39
C MET A 260 -14.68 22.88 -1.85
N VAL A 261 -15.68 22.26 -2.45
CA VAL A 261 -16.17 20.95 -2.05
C VAL A 261 -15.47 19.88 -2.88
N THR A 262 -14.74 18.98 -2.21
CA THR A 262 -14.07 17.84 -2.86
C THR A 262 -15.03 16.66 -3.02
N LEU A 263 -14.72 15.73 -3.93
CA LEU A 263 -15.46 14.47 -4.12
C LEU A 263 -14.89 13.33 -3.25
N SER A 264 -14.54 13.61 -2.00
CA SER A 264 -14.32 12.55 -1.00
C SER A 264 -15.66 12.01 -0.52
N HIS A 265 -15.72 10.76 -0.05
CA HIS A 265 -16.97 10.16 0.43
C HIS A 265 -17.61 10.95 1.58
N LYS A 266 -16.79 11.42 2.52
CA LYS A 266 -17.21 12.28 3.64
C LYS A 266 -17.80 13.60 3.13
N SER A 267 -17.10 14.26 2.21
CA SER A 267 -17.52 15.55 1.64
C SER A 267 -18.80 15.41 0.81
N TYR A 268 -18.89 14.38 -0.04
CA TYR A 268 -20.07 14.10 -0.86
C TYR A 268 -21.33 13.90 0.00
N ASN A 269 -21.27 12.99 0.98
CA ASN A 269 -22.42 12.71 1.82
C ASN A 269 -22.86 13.93 2.63
N ALA A 270 -21.89 14.69 3.15
CA ALA A 270 -22.18 15.91 3.89
C ALA A 270 -22.78 16.99 2.99
N PHE A 271 -22.27 17.16 1.77
CA PHE A 271 -22.80 18.11 0.80
C PHE A 271 -24.24 17.77 0.38
N MET A 272 -24.51 16.49 0.10
CA MET A 272 -25.86 16.03 -0.24
C MET A 272 -26.84 16.20 0.93
N LYS A 273 -26.37 16.13 2.18
CA LYS A 273 -27.18 16.30 3.38
C LYS A 273 -27.49 17.76 3.71
N TYR A 274 -26.50 18.65 3.64
CA TYR A 274 -26.62 20.02 4.14
C TYR A 274 -26.85 21.09 3.06
N CYS A 275 -26.57 20.80 1.77
CA CYS A 275 -26.81 21.77 0.71
C CYS A 275 -28.31 21.89 0.40
N ARG A 276 -28.91 23.08 0.56
CA ARG A 276 -30.34 23.33 0.26
C ARG A 276 -30.63 23.44 -1.25
N ASP A 277 -29.67 23.89 -2.05
CA ASP A 277 -29.85 24.09 -3.49
C ASP A 277 -29.89 22.75 -4.25
N ARG A 278 -31.05 22.44 -4.84
CA ARG A 278 -31.27 21.21 -5.62
C ARG A 278 -30.39 21.11 -6.86
N LEU A 279 -30.13 22.22 -7.55
CA LEU A 279 -29.30 22.22 -8.77
C LEU A 279 -27.84 21.94 -8.43
N LEU A 280 -27.34 22.52 -7.34
CA LEU A 280 -25.99 22.23 -6.86
C LEU A 280 -25.86 20.77 -6.39
N ARG A 281 -26.85 20.23 -5.66
CA ARG A 281 -26.88 18.79 -5.31
C ARG A 281 -26.91 17.91 -6.55
N TYR A 282 -27.75 18.21 -7.54
CA TYR A 282 -27.83 17.45 -8.78
C TYR A 282 -26.50 17.45 -9.53
N LYS A 283 -25.86 18.62 -9.68
CA LYS A 283 -24.54 18.73 -10.30
C LYS A 283 -23.49 17.90 -9.56
N HIS A 284 -23.47 17.96 -8.23
CA HIS A 284 -22.54 17.19 -7.40
C HIS A 284 -22.80 15.68 -7.49
N PHE A 285 -24.07 15.26 -7.48
CA PHE A 285 -24.51 13.88 -7.73
C PHE A 285 -24.05 13.37 -9.10
N VAL A 286 -24.25 14.16 -10.16
CA VAL A 286 -23.83 13.78 -11.51
C VAL A 286 -22.31 13.62 -11.55
N PHE A 287 -21.53 14.52 -10.95
CA PHE A 287 -20.07 14.35 -10.91
C PHE A 287 -19.67 13.10 -10.15
N TRP A 288 -20.24 12.86 -8.96
CA TRP A 288 -19.92 11.69 -8.14
C TRP A 288 -20.15 10.36 -8.87
N ASN A 289 -21.30 10.22 -9.53
CA ASN A 289 -21.69 8.99 -10.24
C ASN A 289 -21.02 8.83 -11.60
N ASN A 290 -20.44 9.89 -12.17
CA ASN A 290 -19.72 9.84 -13.44
C ASN A 290 -18.20 9.95 -13.28
N ARG A 291 -17.66 9.74 -12.08
CA ARG A 291 -16.21 9.67 -11.87
C ARG A 291 -15.63 8.52 -12.69
N ALA A 292 -14.50 8.79 -13.35
CA ALA A 292 -13.82 7.85 -14.24
C ALA A 292 -14.73 7.26 -15.35
N ALA A 293 -15.71 8.05 -15.84
CA ALA A 293 -16.63 7.68 -16.91
C ALA A 293 -16.48 8.59 -18.16
N PHE A 294 -17.28 8.34 -19.20
CA PHE A 294 -17.20 8.91 -20.56
C PHE A 294 -17.46 10.43 -20.73
N ARG A 295 -17.55 11.26 -19.66
CA ARG A 295 -17.90 12.69 -19.82
C ARG A 295 -16.70 13.57 -20.21
N GLU A 296 -16.99 14.65 -20.95
CA GLU A 296 -16.09 15.49 -21.78
C GLU A 296 -14.76 15.97 -21.17
N LYS A 297 -14.58 15.99 -19.84
CA LYS A 297 -13.30 16.36 -19.21
C LYS A 297 -12.49 15.19 -18.67
N SER A 298 -13.13 14.04 -18.45
CA SER A 298 -12.55 12.87 -17.78
C SER A 298 -12.38 11.66 -18.70
N VAL A 299 -12.58 11.81 -20.01
CA VAL A 299 -12.50 10.70 -20.98
C VAL A 299 -11.15 9.98 -20.89
N TYR A 300 -10.06 10.71 -20.61
CA TYR A 300 -8.73 10.14 -20.40
C TYR A 300 -8.62 9.18 -19.19
N TYR A 301 -9.51 9.32 -18.20
CA TYR A 301 -9.54 8.50 -16.99
C TYR A 301 -10.69 7.50 -17.00
N ASN A 302 -11.20 7.17 -18.18
CA ASN A 302 -12.31 6.24 -18.32
C ASN A 302 -11.91 4.82 -17.89
N ASN A 303 -12.67 4.24 -16.97
CA ASN A 303 -12.42 2.91 -16.43
C ASN A 303 -13.25 1.80 -17.07
N SER A 304 -14.13 2.08 -18.03
CA SER A 304 -15.04 1.08 -18.61
C SER A 304 -14.30 -0.13 -19.19
N LEU A 305 -13.25 0.12 -19.99
CA LEU A 305 -12.41 -0.95 -20.55
C LEU A 305 -11.56 -1.64 -19.47
N ILE A 306 -11.04 -0.87 -18.51
CA ILE A 306 -10.21 -1.41 -17.41
C ILE A 306 -11.03 -2.37 -16.55
N VAL A 307 -12.32 -2.09 -16.32
CA VAL A 307 -13.21 -2.99 -15.58
C VAL A 307 -13.40 -4.32 -16.34
N ASP A 308 -13.54 -4.28 -17.66
CA ASP A 308 -13.61 -5.50 -18.46
C ASP A 308 -12.29 -6.28 -18.47
N ASP A 309 -11.14 -5.60 -18.58
CA ASP A 309 -9.82 -6.23 -18.44
C ASP A 309 -9.65 -6.90 -17.07
N ILE A 310 -10.06 -6.24 -15.99
CA ILE A 310 -10.05 -6.79 -14.62
C ILE A 310 -10.94 -8.03 -14.54
N ARG A 311 -12.15 -7.98 -15.13
CA ARG A 311 -13.09 -9.11 -15.14
C ARG A 311 -12.49 -10.30 -15.87
N ILE A 312 -11.95 -10.09 -17.07
CA ILE A 312 -11.28 -11.14 -17.85
C ILE A 312 -10.07 -11.69 -17.09
N GLY A 313 -9.27 -10.82 -16.47
CA GLY A 313 -8.13 -11.19 -15.65
C GLY A 313 -8.53 -12.12 -14.50
N ARG A 314 -9.59 -11.79 -13.75
CA ARG A 314 -10.10 -12.62 -12.66
C ARG A 314 -10.56 -14.01 -13.11
N ILE A 315 -11.26 -14.09 -14.25
CA ILE A 315 -11.68 -15.37 -14.85
C ILE A 315 -10.46 -16.19 -15.27
N SER A 316 -9.45 -15.55 -15.84
CA SER A 316 -8.22 -16.25 -16.25
C SER A 316 -7.40 -16.78 -15.07
N THR A 317 -7.53 -16.19 -13.88
CA THR A 317 -6.84 -16.64 -12.66
C THR A 317 -7.62 -17.71 -11.89
N SER A 318 -8.91 -17.91 -12.17
CA SER A 318 -9.76 -18.89 -11.49
C SER A 318 -9.77 -20.28 -12.16
N ASN A 319 -9.46 -20.32 -13.46
CA ASN A 319 -9.40 -21.54 -14.27
C ASN A 319 -7.97 -22.10 -14.31
#